data_AF-M5JK15-F1
#
_entry.id   AF-M5JK15-F1
#
_cell.length_a   1.000
_cell.length_b   1.000
_cell.length_c   1.000
_cell.angle_alpha   90.00
_cell.angle_beta   90.00
_cell.angle_gamma   90.00
#
_symmetry.space_group_name_H-M   'P 1'
#
loop_
_entity.id
_entity.type
_entity.pdbx_description
1 polymer ?
#
loop_
_entity_poly.entity_id
_entity_poly.type
_entity_poly.pdbx_seq_one_letter_code
_entity_poly.pdbx_strand_id
1 'polypeptide(L)'
;MITPAQQTLFLPFDQGILDIPEEGQSFLGCGLSADRRLEDEWKQALTFLQPWRPDWLALEKEGFKAVPRLGARLDEGRRFAGGLLLLGKHRGRNEAWFAELLARVEPGGWIAVSGDKKLGIDSFRKWVGNIAEISDRMSKNHAVVFWLRRPADLTDDFIAALKPLAANIDDVFQTEPGMFSHGVIDKGSALLVPHMEKIVFGNVADLGAGWGYLAAQCLKFADRIKAIDLYEVDFEALEAARGNLERLGPSVPISFNWFDVTSEKLTGIYDTVVMNPPFHEGRVTDVSLGQAFIAAAASRLKTGGRLLMVANRQLPYETTLKGLFKNVTLLEEANGFKIFDAKK
;
A
#
# COMPACT_ATOMS: atom_id res chain seq x y z
N MET A 1 10.90 -2.16 -14.52
CA MET A 1 11.66 -1.14 -15.29
C MET A 1 11.85 0.06 -14.40
N ILE A 2 13.07 0.57 -14.28
CA ILE A 2 13.34 1.73 -13.41
C ILE A 2 12.75 2.99 -14.03
N THR A 3 12.13 3.81 -13.19
CA THR A 3 11.49 5.04 -13.65
C THR A 3 12.55 6.11 -13.99
N PRO A 4 12.26 7.02 -14.94
CA PRO A 4 13.08 8.19 -15.21
C PRO A 4 13.40 9.04 -13.96
N ALA A 5 12.44 9.12 -13.02
CA ALA A 5 12.61 9.80 -11.75
C ALA A 5 13.60 9.09 -10.83
N GLN A 6 13.54 7.75 -10.71
CA GLN A 6 14.53 7.01 -9.91
C GLN A 6 15.94 7.13 -10.50
N GLN A 7 16.09 7.13 -11.83
CA GLN A 7 17.40 7.42 -12.44
C GLN A 7 17.92 8.82 -12.10
N THR A 8 17.01 9.79 -12.01
CA THR A 8 17.36 11.17 -11.65
C THR A 8 17.73 11.31 -10.18
N LEU A 9 17.19 10.44 -9.31
CA LEU A 9 17.49 10.41 -7.88
C LEU A 9 18.97 10.12 -7.58
N PHE A 10 19.60 9.24 -8.35
CA PHE A 10 21.01 8.84 -8.16
C PHE A 10 22.01 9.75 -8.88
N LEU A 11 21.55 10.58 -9.82
CA LEU A 11 22.39 11.49 -10.61
C LEU A 11 23.37 12.38 -9.80
N PRO A 12 22.99 13.00 -8.66
CA PRO A 12 23.94 13.82 -7.90
C PRO A 12 25.07 12.99 -7.26
N PHE A 13 24.85 11.71 -6.99
CA PHE A 13 25.88 10.78 -6.54
C PHE A 13 26.79 10.37 -7.70
N ASP A 14 26.20 10.02 -8.85
CA ASP A 14 26.94 9.65 -10.07
C ASP A 14 27.87 10.78 -10.56
N GLN A 15 27.53 12.04 -10.25
CA GLN A 15 28.32 13.22 -10.61
C GLN A 15 29.32 13.65 -9.52
N GLY A 16 29.41 12.92 -8.41
CA GLY A 16 30.28 13.27 -7.28
C GLY A 16 29.89 14.56 -6.57
N ILE A 17 28.63 14.99 -6.69
CA ILE A 17 28.08 16.16 -5.96
C ILE A 17 27.72 15.74 -4.53
N LEU A 18 27.15 14.55 -4.39
CA LEU A 18 26.86 13.91 -3.11
C LEU A 18 27.74 12.68 -2.93
N ASP A 19 28.18 12.46 -1.70
CA ASP A 19 28.98 11.30 -1.34
C ASP A 19 28.13 10.02 -1.39
N ILE A 20 28.65 8.97 -2.01
CA ILE A 20 28.07 7.63 -1.93
C ILE A 20 28.28 7.05 -0.51
N PRO A 21 27.51 6.03 -0.09
CA PRO A 21 27.67 5.43 1.23
C PRO A 21 29.08 4.85 1.42
N GLU A 22 29.74 5.19 2.54
CA GLU A 22 31.00 4.55 2.93
C GLU A 22 30.77 3.14 3.51
N GLU A 23 31.83 2.34 3.60
CA GLU A 23 31.77 1.00 4.19
C GLU A 23 31.19 1.05 5.62
N GLY A 24 30.13 0.26 5.86
CA GLY A 24 29.44 0.19 7.15
C GLY A 24 28.36 1.26 7.37
N GLN A 25 28.22 2.24 6.48
CA GLN A 25 27.09 3.16 6.50
C GLN A 25 25.82 2.50 5.94
N SER A 26 24.67 2.99 6.40
CA SER A 26 23.36 2.56 5.89
C SER A 26 22.52 3.73 5.46
N PHE A 27 21.79 3.57 4.36
CA PHE A 27 20.87 4.55 3.80
C PHE A 27 19.44 4.01 3.83
N LEU A 28 18.46 4.91 3.97
CA LEU A 28 17.04 4.57 3.93
C LEU A 28 16.42 5.01 2.61
N GLY A 29 15.89 4.07 1.83
CA GLY A 29 15.19 4.34 0.57
C GLY A 29 13.68 4.20 0.70
N CYS A 30 12.93 5.27 0.43
CA CYS A 30 11.46 5.29 0.46
C CYS A 30 10.89 5.43 -0.96
N GLY A 31 10.00 4.52 -1.34
CA GLY A 31 9.30 4.56 -2.64
C GLY A 31 10.14 4.12 -3.84
N LEU A 32 11.35 3.60 -3.62
CA LEU A 32 12.21 3.08 -4.67
C LEU A 32 11.76 1.68 -5.12
N SER A 33 12.05 1.38 -6.38
CA SER A 33 11.88 0.06 -7.00
C SER A 33 13.24 -0.65 -7.16
N ALA A 34 13.23 -1.97 -7.31
CA ALA A 34 14.46 -2.74 -7.52
C ALA A 34 15.23 -2.28 -8.78
N ASP A 35 16.52 -1.97 -8.63
CA ASP A 35 17.40 -1.59 -9.73
C ASP A 35 18.69 -2.43 -9.72
N ARG A 36 18.74 -3.44 -10.60
CA ARG A 36 19.90 -4.34 -10.75
C ARG A 36 21.20 -3.62 -11.13
N ARG A 37 21.12 -2.38 -11.61
CA ARG A 37 22.25 -1.59 -12.07
C ARG A 37 22.91 -0.79 -10.94
N LEU A 38 22.31 -0.76 -9.75
CA LEU A 38 22.97 -0.18 -8.58
C LEU A 38 24.29 -0.90 -8.32
N GLU A 39 25.30 -0.10 -7.99
CA GLU A 39 26.62 -0.56 -7.58
C GLU A 39 26.51 -1.33 -6.25
N ASP A 40 27.51 -2.16 -5.94
CA ASP A 40 27.42 -3.09 -4.80
C ASP A 40 27.42 -2.36 -3.46
N GLU A 41 28.05 -1.19 -3.39
CA GLU A 41 28.02 -0.24 -2.28
C GLU A 41 26.57 0.15 -1.94
N TRP A 42 25.77 0.48 -2.97
CA TRP A 42 24.35 0.80 -2.79
C TRP A 42 23.54 -0.42 -2.38
N LYS A 43 23.80 -1.60 -2.97
CA LYS A 43 23.08 -2.83 -2.61
C LYS A 43 23.28 -3.19 -1.14
N GLN A 44 24.48 -2.99 -0.61
CA GLN A 44 24.83 -3.31 0.78
C GLN A 44 24.31 -2.24 1.77
N ALA A 45 24.39 -0.96 1.40
CA ALA A 45 24.02 0.13 2.30
C ALA A 45 22.51 0.41 2.35
N LEU A 46 21.78 0.18 1.25
CA LEU A 46 20.40 0.67 1.10
C LEU A 46 19.38 -0.30 1.73
N THR A 47 18.67 0.20 2.74
CA THR A 47 17.47 -0.44 3.29
C THR A 47 16.24 0.20 2.65
N PHE A 48 15.41 -0.59 1.96
CA PHE A 48 14.20 -0.12 1.29
C PHE A 48 12.99 -0.21 2.22
N LEU A 49 12.32 0.91 2.49
CA LEU A 49 10.99 0.93 3.09
C LEU A 49 9.95 0.73 1.99
N GLN A 50 9.36 -0.47 1.94
CA GLN A 50 8.47 -0.89 0.86
C GLN A 50 7.26 -1.67 1.41
N PRO A 51 6.13 -0.99 1.71
CA PRO A 51 4.91 -1.63 2.20
C PRO A 51 4.07 -2.28 1.08
N TRP A 52 4.38 -2.04 -0.20
CA TRP A 52 3.64 -2.62 -1.32
C TRP A 52 4.20 -4.00 -1.68
N ARG A 53 3.39 -5.07 -1.53
CA ARG A 53 3.84 -6.46 -1.65
C ARG A 53 4.56 -6.80 -2.96
N PRO A 54 4.06 -6.42 -4.16
CA PRO A 54 4.72 -6.76 -5.42
C PRO A 54 6.11 -6.13 -5.54
N ASP A 55 6.25 -4.87 -5.11
CA ASP A 55 7.52 -4.16 -5.16
C ASP A 55 8.50 -4.73 -4.11
N TRP A 56 8.00 -5.12 -2.93
CA TRP A 56 8.80 -5.80 -1.93
C TRP A 56 9.30 -7.16 -2.41
N LEU A 57 8.43 -7.97 -3.02
CA LEU A 57 8.80 -9.26 -3.62
C LEU A 57 9.85 -9.09 -4.73
N ALA A 58 9.71 -8.03 -5.54
CA ALA A 58 10.69 -7.69 -6.55
C ALA A 58 12.05 -7.33 -5.93
N LEU A 59 12.08 -6.56 -4.84
CA LEU A 59 13.31 -6.22 -4.12
C LEU A 59 13.99 -7.45 -3.51
N GLU A 60 13.23 -8.31 -2.82
CA GLU A 60 13.76 -9.55 -2.22
C GLU A 60 14.34 -10.49 -3.27
N LYS A 61 13.65 -10.65 -4.41
CA LYS A 61 14.13 -11.48 -5.52
C LYS A 61 15.47 -11.00 -6.07
N GLU A 62 15.74 -9.70 -6.03
CA GLU A 62 17.01 -9.11 -6.44
C GLU A 62 18.06 -9.04 -5.32
N GLY A 63 17.74 -9.54 -4.11
CA GLY A 63 18.65 -9.59 -2.97
C GLY A 63 18.80 -8.27 -2.22
N PHE A 64 17.90 -7.30 -2.42
CA PHE A 64 17.92 -6.05 -1.65
C PHE A 64 17.34 -6.26 -0.25
N LYS A 65 17.86 -5.50 0.72
CA LYS A 65 17.26 -5.42 2.06
C LYS A 65 16.00 -4.56 2.02
N ALA A 66 14.83 -5.19 2.09
CA ALA A 66 13.54 -4.51 2.09
C ALA A 66 12.73 -4.79 3.37
N VAL A 67 12.13 -3.75 3.94
CA VAL A 67 11.27 -3.84 5.13
C VAL A 67 9.91 -3.18 4.82
N PRO A 68 8.78 -3.79 5.22
CA PRO A 68 7.48 -3.18 4.99
C PRO A 68 7.20 -1.97 5.89
N ARG A 69 7.74 -2.00 7.10
CA ARG A 69 7.61 -0.97 8.14
C ARG A 69 8.88 -0.92 8.97
N LEU A 70 9.28 0.27 9.44
CA LEU A 70 10.38 0.44 10.38
C LEU A 70 9.92 0.24 11.82
N GLY A 71 10.71 -0.45 12.65
CA GLY A 71 10.40 -0.66 14.06
C GLY A 71 10.34 0.62 14.89
N ALA A 72 9.57 0.61 15.99
CA ALA A 72 9.39 1.76 16.89
C ALA A 72 10.70 2.19 17.59
N ARG A 73 11.63 1.27 17.77
CA ARG A 73 13.01 1.56 18.18
C ARG A 73 13.89 1.28 16.98
N LEU A 74 14.72 2.25 16.58
CA LEU A 74 15.95 1.94 15.86
C LEU A 74 16.64 0.87 16.70
N ASP A 75 16.98 -0.28 16.11
CA ASP A 75 17.85 -1.24 16.78
C ASP A 75 19.08 -0.46 17.28
N GLU A 76 19.14 -0.28 18.59
CA GLU A 76 20.28 0.27 19.34
C GLU A 76 20.99 1.48 18.70
N GLY A 77 20.24 2.56 18.44
CA GLY A 77 20.83 3.88 18.21
C GLY A 77 21.52 4.11 16.86
N ARG A 78 21.47 3.17 15.91
CA ARG A 78 21.97 3.40 14.54
C ARG A 78 20.95 4.17 13.71
N ARG A 79 21.19 5.47 13.52
CA ARG A 79 20.54 6.29 12.49
C ARG A 79 21.12 5.95 11.11
N PHE A 80 20.39 6.28 10.07
CA PHE A 80 20.91 6.18 8.70
C PHE A 80 21.80 7.38 8.39
N ALA A 81 22.91 7.16 7.68
CA ALA A 81 23.82 8.22 7.24
C ALA A 81 23.19 9.11 6.15
N GLY A 82 22.20 8.57 5.42
CA GLY A 82 21.44 9.32 4.45
C GLY A 82 20.10 8.68 4.09
N GLY A 83 19.30 9.42 3.32
CA GLY A 83 17.95 9.05 2.92
C GLY A 83 17.67 9.37 1.47
N LEU A 84 16.94 8.48 0.80
CA LEU A 84 16.50 8.62 -0.58
C LEU A 84 14.97 8.54 -0.62
N LEU A 85 14.31 9.48 -1.29
CA LEU A 85 12.86 9.48 -1.47
C LEU A 85 12.51 9.60 -2.95
N LEU A 86 11.78 8.62 -3.46
CA LEU A 86 11.12 8.69 -4.76
C LEU A 86 9.64 9.01 -4.57
N LEU A 87 9.18 10.14 -5.11
CA LEU A 87 7.80 10.57 -4.98
C LEU A 87 6.85 9.71 -5.80
N GLY A 88 5.79 9.24 -5.14
CA GLY A 88 4.61 8.66 -5.78
C GLY A 88 3.54 9.71 -6.08
N LYS A 89 2.39 9.25 -6.60
CA LYS A 89 1.23 10.10 -6.91
C LYS A 89 0.48 10.64 -5.69
N HIS A 90 0.68 10.03 -4.52
CA HIS A 90 -0.05 10.34 -3.29
C HIS A 90 0.74 11.28 -2.39
N ARG A 91 0.28 12.54 -2.32
CA ARG A 91 0.92 13.62 -1.55
C ARG A 91 1.15 13.25 -0.08
N GLY A 92 0.12 12.77 0.62
CA GLY A 92 0.22 12.43 2.04
C GLY A 92 1.24 11.32 2.34
N ARG A 93 1.35 10.31 1.46
CA ARG A 93 2.36 9.25 1.58
C ARG A 93 3.78 9.80 1.40
N ASN A 94 3.96 10.70 0.43
CA ASN A 94 5.25 11.34 0.22
C ASN A 94 5.67 12.20 1.43
N GLU A 95 4.73 12.92 2.05
CA GLU A 95 4.97 13.70 3.28
C GLU A 95 5.31 12.79 4.46
N ALA A 96 4.57 11.69 4.64
CA ALA A 96 4.84 10.70 5.68
C ALA A 96 6.23 10.07 5.54
N TRP A 97 6.63 9.69 4.33
CA TRP A 97 7.98 9.15 4.07
C TRP A 97 9.07 10.20 4.26
N PHE A 98 8.85 11.46 3.91
CA PHE A 98 9.81 12.52 4.18
C PHE A 98 9.99 12.75 5.68
N ALA A 99 8.89 12.75 6.45
CA ALA A 99 8.94 12.82 7.91
C ALA A 99 9.70 11.61 8.50
N GLU A 100 9.50 10.41 7.95
CA GLU A 100 10.26 9.22 8.35
C GLU A 100 11.77 9.37 8.07
N LEU A 101 12.17 9.95 6.92
CA LEU A 101 13.57 10.25 6.64
C LEU A 101 14.14 11.25 7.67
N LEU A 102 13.42 12.32 8.02
CA LEU A 102 13.88 13.29 9.03
C LEU A 102 14.06 12.67 10.42
N ALA A 103 13.21 11.70 10.78
CA ALA A 103 13.26 10.99 12.05
C ALA A 103 14.44 9.99 12.11
N ARG A 104 14.78 9.37 10.98
CA ARG A 104 15.68 8.20 10.92
C ARG A 104 17.08 8.53 10.43
N VAL A 105 17.25 9.59 9.64
CA VAL A 105 18.56 10.07 9.18
C VAL A 105 19.24 10.87 10.29
N GLU A 106 20.55 10.72 10.41
CA GLU A 106 21.34 11.49 11.37
C GLU A 106 21.37 12.99 11.04
N PRO A 107 21.46 13.88 12.05
CA PRO A 107 21.77 15.29 11.82
C PRO A 107 22.96 15.46 10.88
N GLY A 108 22.79 16.26 9.83
CA GLY A 108 23.81 16.44 8.81
C GLY A 108 23.86 15.34 7.74
N GLY A 109 23.11 14.26 7.85
CA GLY A 109 22.99 13.26 6.77
C GLY A 109 22.33 13.84 5.52
N TRP A 110 22.69 13.34 4.33
CA TRP A 110 22.08 13.77 3.08
C TRP A 110 20.70 13.14 2.89
N ILE A 111 19.70 13.95 2.55
CA ILE A 111 18.40 13.49 2.07
C ILE A 111 18.21 13.96 0.63
N ALA A 112 18.12 13.01 -0.31
CA ALA A 112 17.83 13.29 -1.71
C ALA A 112 16.38 12.89 -2.05
N VAL A 113 15.67 13.76 -2.75
CA VAL A 113 14.27 13.57 -3.12
C VAL A 113 14.10 13.76 -4.62
N SER A 114 13.48 12.80 -5.30
CA SER A 114 13.21 12.89 -6.73
C SER A 114 11.77 12.54 -7.07
N GLY A 115 11.27 13.14 -8.15
CA GLY A 115 9.93 12.88 -8.67
C GLY A 115 9.73 13.45 -10.07
N ASP A 116 8.69 12.96 -10.74
CA ASP A 116 8.26 13.49 -12.04
C ASP A 116 7.63 14.88 -11.88
N LYS A 117 7.88 15.77 -12.83
CA LYS A 117 7.28 17.12 -12.87
C LYS A 117 5.75 17.10 -12.85
N LYS A 118 5.14 16.12 -13.51
CA LYS A 118 3.68 15.90 -13.55
C LYS A 118 3.12 15.30 -12.27
N LEU A 119 3.96 14.74 -11.40
CA LEU A 119 3.57 14.18 -10.10
C LEU A 119 3.79 15.16 -8.94
N GLY A 120 4.13 16.41 -9.23
CA GLY A 120 4.17 17.47 -8.22
C GLY A 120 5.48 17.59 -7.45
N ILE A 121 6.61 17.17 -8.03
CA ILE A 121 7.94 17.36 -7.40
C ILE A 121 8.23 18.84 -7.07
N ASP A 122 7.82 19.78 -7.91
CA ASP A 122 8.08 21.21 -7.67
C ASP A 122 7.24 21.77 -6.51
N SER A 123 5.99 21.34 -6.37
CA SER A 123 5.18 21.70 -5.19
C SER A 123 5.71 21.00 -3.93
N PHE A 124 6.19 19.76 -4.06
CA PHE A 124 6.83 19.03 -2.97
C PHE A 124 8.09 19.71 -2.47
N ARG A 125 8.96 20.14 -3.39
CA ARG A 125 10.16 20.90 -3.08
C ARG A 125 9.84 22.20 -2.34
N LYS A 126 8.82 22.95 -2.78
CA LYS A 126 8.40 24.19 -2.08
C LYS A 126 7.96 23.91 -0.64
N TRP A 127 7.20 22.83 -0.43
CA TRP A 127 6.79 22.42 0.92
C TRP A 127 8.00 22.03 1.79
N VAL A 128 8.95 21.26 1.25
CA VAL A 128 10.20 20.93 1.97
C VAL A 128 11.00 22.19 2.30
N GLY A 129 11.04 23.19 1.40
CA GLY A 129 11.72 24.46 1.63
C GLY A 129 11.15 25.29 2.80
N ASN A 130 9.94 24.99 3.28
CA ASN A 130 9.39 25.60 4.49
C ASN A 130 9.82 24.86 5.77
N ILE A 131 10.44 23.69 5.64
CA ILE A 131 10.85 22.80 6.74
C ILE A 131 12.37 22.85 6.93
N ALA A 132 13.12 22.84 5.83
CA ALA A 132 14.57 22.77 5.84
C ALA A 132 15.17 23.46 4.60
N GLU A 133 16.40 23.95 4.74
CA GLU A 133 17.14 24.57 3.64
C GLU A 133 17.47 23.52 2.56
N ILE A 134 17.07 23.81 1.32
CA ILE A 134 17.40 22.98 0.16
C ILE A 134 18.74 23.44 -0.39
N SER A 135 19.72 22.53 -0.42
CA SER A 135 21.09 22.83 -0.83
C SER A 135 21.18 23.15 -2.33
N ASP A 136 20.63 22.27 -3.17
CA ASP A 136 20.54 22.50 -4.62
C ASP A 136 19.52 21.54 -5.27
N ARG A 137 19.40 21.60 -6.60
CA ARG A 137 18.54 20.76 -7.41
C ARG A 137 19.12 20.51 -8.80
N MET A 138 18.67 19.42 -9.42
CA MET A 138 18.95 19.10 -10.82
C MET A 138 17.67 18.66 -11.54
N SER A 139 17.70 18.71 -12.87
CA SER A 139 16.61 18.22 -13.71
C SER A 139 17.15 17.37 -14.85
N LYS A 140 16.66 16.14 -14.98
CA LYS A 140 16.99 15.22 -16.07
C LYS A 140 15.80 14.28 -16.29
N ASN A 141 15.67 13.71 -17.49
CA ASN A 141 14.64 12.69 -17.81
C ASN A 141 13.19 13.09 -17.42
N HIS A 142 12.80 14.35 -17.61
CA HIS A 142 11.50 14.91 -17.18
C HIS A 142 11.20 14.86 -15.66
N ALA A 143 12.19 14.52 -14.85
CA ALA A 143 12.15 14.53 -13.40
C ALA A 143 13.03 15.65 -12.82
N VAL A 144 12.85 15.89 -11.53
CA VAL A 144 13.68 16.77 -10.71
C VAL A 144 14.22 15.95 -9.55
N VAL A 145 15.47 16.19 -9.17
CA VAL A 145 16.02 15.78 -7.87
C VAL A 145 16.45 17.03 -7.13
N PHE A 146 16.22 17.07 -5.83
CA PHE A 146 16.77 18.09 -4.93
C PHE A 146 17.25 17.40 -3.67
N TRP A 147 18.16 18.05 -2.95
CA TRP A 147 18.73 17.48 -1.73
C TRP A 147 18.95 18.53 -0.66
N LEU A 148 19.04 18.04 0.57
CA LEU A 148 19.24 18.84 1.78
C LEU A 148 20.03 18.03 2.80
N ARG A 149 20.66 18.73 3.74
CA ARG A 149 21.18 18.13 4.97
C ARG A 149 20.04 18.03 5.99
N ARG A 150 19.91 16.90 6.69
CA ARG A 150 18.95 16.73 7.79
C ARG A 150 19.26 17.77 8.89
N PRO A 151 18.38 18.75 9.19
CA PRO A 151 18.70 19.79 10.17
C PRO A 151 18.80 19.22 11.60
N ALA A 152 19.70 19.74 12.42
CA ALA A 152 19.94 19.22 13.77
C ALA A 152 18.88 19.68 14.80
N ASP A 153 18.24 20.81 14.53
CA ASP A 153 17.35 21.57 15.43
C ASP A 153 15.88 21.18 15.34
N LEU A 154 15.49 20.29 14.43
CA LEU A 154 14.13 19.76 14.37
C LEU A 154 13.86 18.84 15.56
N THR A 155 12.82 19.16 16.34
CA THR A 155 12.34 18.34 17.45
C THR A 155 11.56 17.13 16.93
N ASP A 156 11.54 16.06 17.73
CA ASP A 156 10.77 14.85 17.40
C ASP A 156 9.27 15.15 17.25
N ASP A 157 8.72 16.04 18.09
CA ASP A 157 7.32 16.47 18.00
C ASP A 157 7.01 17.22 16.69
N PHE A 158 7.93 18.08 16.25
CA PHE A 158 7.77 18.78 14.97
C PHE A 158 7.78 17.77 13.81
N ILE A 159 8.73 16.83 13.81
CA ILE A 159 8.81 15.79 12.79
C ILE A 159 7.55 14.91 12.79
N ALA A 160 7.05 14.54 13.97
CA ALA A 160 5.81 13.77 14.10
C ALA A 160 4.60 14.53 13.53
N ALA A 161 4.52 15.84 13.76
CA ALA A 161 3.44 16.70 13.25
C ALA A 161 3.45 16.87 11.72
N LEU A 162 4.55 16.53 11.03
CA LEU A 162 4.59 16.51 9.56
C LEU A 162 3.86 15.30 8.97
N LYS A 163 3.67 14.23 9.73
CA LYS A 163 2.91 13.06 9.27
C LYS A 163 1.43 13.48 9.18
N PRO A 164 0.77 13.31 8.02
CA PRO A 164 -0.63 13.67 7.94
C PRO A 164 -1.46 12.80 8.87
N LEU A 165 -2.45 13.41 9.53
CA LEU A 165 -3.19 12.78 10.62
C LEU A 165 -3.97 11.55 10.12
N ALA A 166 -4.00 10.51 10.96
CA ALA A 166 -4.91 9.40 10.78
C ALA A 166 -6.37 9.91 10.82
N ALA A 167 -7.23 9.35 9.97
CA ALA A 167 -8.65 9.63 10.01
C ALA A 167 -9.36 8.61 10.91
N ASN A 168 -10.20 9.11 11.80
CA ASN A 168 -11.18 8.31 12.53
C ASN A 168 -12.50 8.31 11.74
N ILE A 169 -13.02 7.12 11.45
CA ILE A 169 -14.29 6.93 10.74
C ILE A 169 -15.23 6.14 11.64
N ASP A 170 -16.39 6.72 11.93
CA ASP A 170 -17.47 6.16 12.75
C ASP A 170 -17.02 5.63 14.13
N ASP A 171 -15.99 6.23 14.74
CA ASP A 171 -15.36 5.84 16.03
C ASP A 171 -14.86 4.39 16.12
N VAL A 172 -14.85 3.67 15.00
CA VAL A 172 -14.46 2.26 14.91
C VAL A 172 -13.16 2.11 14.12
N PHE A 173 -12.99 2.90 13.07
CA PHE A 173 -11.91 2.71 12.11
C PHE A 173 -10.89 3.83 12.16
N GLN A 174 -9.63 3.44 12.27
CA GLN A 174 -8.47 4.29 12.08
C GLN A 174 -7.84 3.96 10.74
N THR A 175 -7.53 4.98 9.95
CA THR A 175 -6.92 4.85 8.62
C THR A 175 -5.84 5.91 8.43
N GLU A 176 -4.81 5.60 7.65
CA GLU A 176 -3.69 6.51 7.40
C GLU A 176 -3.66 7.03 5.95
N PRO A 177 -3.12 8.25 5.74
CA PRO A 177 -2.92 8.82 4.41
C PRO A 177 -2.21 7.89 3.42
N GLY A 178 -2.80 7.72 2.25
CA GLY A 178 -2.27 6.86 1.20
C GLY A 178 -2.92 5.48 1.11
N MET A 179 -3.71 5.08 2.11
CA MET A 179 -4.59 3.90 1.98
C MET A 179 -5.81 4.21 1.10
N PHE A 180 -6.43 3.16 0.56
CA PHE A 180 -7.69 3.28 -0.19
C PHE A 180 -8.82 3.80 0.71
N SER A 181 -9.49 4.87 0.27
CA SER A 181 -10.58 5.51 1.00
C SER A 181 -10.26 5.83 2.48
N HIS A 182 -9.04 6.30 2.77
CA HIS A 182 -8.51 6.60 4.12
C HIS A 182 -9.17 7.78 4.87
N GLY A 183 -10.40 8.17 4.51
CA GLY A 183 -11.11 9.27 5.16
C GLY A 183 -12.63 9.12 5.18
N VAL A 184 -13.17 8.16 4.42
CA VAL A 184 -14.59 7.85 4.37
C VAL A 184 -14.77 6.38 4.03
N ILE A 185 -15.88 5.77 4.44
CA ILE A 185 -16.26 4.45 3.94
C ILE A 185 -16.45 4.52 2.41
N ASP A 186 -15.87 3.56 1.69
CA ASP A 186 -16.07 3.45 0.24
C ASP A 186 -17.54 3.15 -0.07
N LYS A 187 -18.10 3.88 -1.03
CA LYS A 187 -19.53 3.78 -1.40
C LYS A 187 -19.87 2.41 -1.98
N GLY A 188 -18.96 1.78 -2.73
CA GLY A 188 -19.16 0.45 -3.27
C GLY A 188 -19.16 -0.60 -2.17
N SER A 189 -18.19 -0.52 -1.25
CA SER A 189 -18.14 -1.39 -0.08
C SER A 189 -19.41 -1.25 0.77
N ALA A 190 -19.88 -0.04 1.05
CA ALA A 190 -21.12 0.20 1.79
C ALA A 190 -22.35 -0.39 1.08
N LEU A 191 -22.42 -0.30 -0.25
CA LEU A 191 -23.51 -0.86 -1.05
C LEU A 191 -23.54 -2.40 -1.03
N LEU A 192 -22.40 -3.05 -0.79
CA LEU A 192 -22.30 -4.51 -0.69
C LEU A 192 -22.86 -5.05 0.63
N VAL A 193 -22.72 -4.30 1.74
CA VAL A 193 -23.03 -4.75 3.11
C VAL A 193 -24.46 -5.31 3.29
N PRO A 194 -25.53 -4.67 2.78
CA PRO A 194 -26.90 -5.18 2.96
C PRO A 194 -27.13 -6.60 2.43
N HIS A 195 -26.30 -7.04 1.46
CA HIS A 195 -26.42 -8.36 0.85
C HIS A 195 -25.71 -9.46 1.64
N MET A 196 -24.83 -9.11 2.60
CA MET A 196 -24.03 -10.06 3.38
C MET A 196 -24.90 -11.01 4.22
N GLU A 197 -26.01 -10.52 4.78
CA GLU A 197 -26.90 -11.31 5.64
C GLU A 197 -27.41 -12.57 4.92
N LYS A 198 -27.52 -12.62 3.59
CA LYS A 198 -28.01 -13.85 2.91
C LYS A 198 -26.90 -14.72 2.34
N ILE A 199 -25.65 -14.26 2.39
CA ILE A 199 -24.57 -14.77 1.55
C ILE A 199 -23.35 -15.18 2.36
N VAL A 200 -23.02 -14.46 3.43
CA VAL A 200 -21.81 -14.71 4.23
C VAL A 200 -22.06 -15.87 5.20
N PHE A 201 -21.21 -16.90 5.11
CA PHE A 201 -21.18 -18.06 6.00
C PHE A 201 -19.83 -18.80 5.91
N GLY A 202 -19.55 -19.64 6.91
CA GLY A 202 -18.42 -20.58 6.91
C GLY A 202 -17.06 -19.90 7.02
N ASN A 203 -16.05 -20.45 6.34
CA ASN A 203 -14.74 -19.82 6.22
C ASN A 203 -14.82 -18.69 5.19
N VAL A 204 -14.48 -17.47 5.58
CA VAL A 204 -14.58 -16.27 4.74
C VAL A 204 -13.19 -15.78 4.33
N ALA A 205 -13.03 -15.33 3.09
CA ALA A 205 -11.90 -14.52 2.68
C ALA A 205 -12.34 -13.11 2.26
N ASP A 206 -11.59 -12.09 2.66
CA ASP A 206 -11.71 -10.72 2.17
C ASP A 206 -10.50 -10.41 1.26
N LEU A 207 -10.73 -10.34 -0.05
CA LEU A 207 -9.66 -10.09 -1.04
C LEU A 207 -9.59 -8.59 -1.38
N GLY A 208 -8.45 -7.97 -1.09
CA GLY A 208 -8.29 -6.52 -1.17
C GLY A 208 -8.95 -5.84 0.04
N ALA A 209 -8.64 -6.35 1.24
CA ALA A 209 -9.35 -6.01 2.46
C ALA A 209 -9.21 -4.53 2.88
N GLY A 210 -8.22 -3.81 2.36
CA GLY A 210 -7.89 -2.45 2.76
C GLY A 210 -7.71 -2.35 4.27
N TRP A 211 -8.38 -1.39 4.89
CA TRP A 211 -8.40 -1.18 6.34
C TRP A 211 -9.47 -2.00 7.09
N GLY A 212 -9.99 -3.06 6.46
CA GLY A 212 -10.79 -4.10 7.13
C GLY A 212 -12.29 -3.83 7.21
N TYR A 213 -12.82 -2.90 6.40
CA TYR A 213 -14.24 -2.54 6.48
C TYR A 213 -15.18 -3.73 6.17
N LEU A 214 -14.98 -4.46 5.06
CA LEU A 214 -15.84 -5.58 4.70
C LEU A 214 -15.73 -6.73 5.71
N ALA A 215 -14.51 -7.04 6.14
CA ALA A 215 -14.27 -7.96 7.24
C ALA A 215 -15.03 -7.58 8.53
N ALA A 216 -15.00 -6.31 8.94
CA ALA A 216 -15.73 -5.83 10.12
C ALA A 216 -17.25 -6.05 9.99
N GLN A 217 -17.80 -5.91 8.79
CA GLN A 217 -19.21 -6.18 8.54
C GLN A 217 -19.52 -7.69 8.56
N CYS A 218 -18.60 -8.53 8.08
CA CYS A 218 -18.73 -9.99 8.18
C CYS A 218 -18.78 -10.46 9.64
N LEU A 219 -18.02 -9.83 10.54
CA LEU A 219 -18.00 -10.17 11.98
C LEU A 219 -19.36 -9.98 12.68
N LYS A 220 -20.28 -9.20 12.11
CA LYS A 220 -21.66 -9.08 12.61
C LYS A 220 -22.47 -10.38 12.48
N PHE A 221 -21.97 -11.34 11.69
CA PHE A 221 -22.56 -12.65 11.45
C PHE A 221 -21.70 -13.77 12.08
N ALA A 222 -21.11 -13.50 13.26
CA ALA A 222 -20.22 -14.42 13.98
C ALA A 222 -20.85 -15.80 14.29
N ASP A 223 -22.17 -15.90 14.35
CA ASP A 223 -22.93 -17.14 14.51
C ASP A 223 -22.90 -18.02 13.24
N ARG A 224 -22.51 -17.47 12.10
CA ARG A 224 -22.54 -18.11 10.78
C ARG A 224 -21.18 -18.28 10.14
N ILE A 225 -20.20 -17.46 10.52
CA ILE A 225 -18.83 -17.56 10.05
C ILE A 225 -17.98 -18.35 11.05
N LYS A 226 -16.97 -19.05 10.53
CA LYS A 226 -16.05 -19.89 11.32
C LYS A 226 -14.69 -19.25 11.52
N ALA A 227 -14.24 -18.50 10.52
CA ALA A 227 -12.99 -17.74 10.51
C ALA A 227 -13.05 -16.76 9.33
N ILE A 228 -12.23 -15.71 9.39
CA ILE A 228 -12.05 -14.77 8.28
C ILE A 228 -10.56 -14.53 7.99
N ASP A 229 -10.15 -14.68 6.74
CA ASP A 229 -8.81 -14.38 6.27
C ASP A 229 -8.83 -13.10 5.43
N LEU A 230 -8.06 -12.09 5.83
CA LEU A 230 -7.87 -10.86 5.08
C LEU A 230 -6.63 -11.00 4.20
N TYR A 231 -6.76 -10.62 2.93
CA TYR A 231 -5.65 -10.52 1.98
C TYR A 231 -5.54 -9.09 1.47
N GLU A 232 -4.39 -8.47 1.70
CA GLU A 232 -4.14 -7.09 1.31
C GLU A 232 -2.70 -6.91 0.84
N VAL A 233 -2.54 -6.13 -0.23
CA VAL A 233 -1.29 -5.91 -0.94
C VAL A 233 -0.48 -4.76 -0.31
N ASP A 234 -1.15 -3.83 0.37
CA ASP A 234 -0.54 -2.75 1.16
C ASP A 234 -0.40 -3.15 2.65
N PHE A 235 0.84 -3.27 3.12
CA PHE A 235 1.14 -3.67 4.50
C PHE A 235 0.50 -2.73 5.53
N GLU A 236 0.56 -1.42 5.29
CA GLU A 236 0.02 -0.45 6.25
C GLU A 236 -1.51 -0.59 6.33
N ALA A 237 -2.19 -0.78 5.19
CA ALA A 237 -3.63 -0.99 5.15
C ALA A 237 -4.04 -2.26 5.93
N LEU A 238 -3.30 -3.36 5.75
CA LEU A 238 -3.54 -4.60 6.48
C LEU A 238 -3.37 -4.43 8.01
N GLU A 239 -2.38 -3.65 8.42
CA GLU A 239 -2.13 -3.38 9.83
C GLU A 239 -3.18 -2.43 10.43
N ALA A 240 -3.68 -1.48 9.65
CA ALA A 240 -4.87 -0.72 10.03
C ALA A 240 -6.09 -1.63 10.18
N ALA A 241 -6.29 -2.59 9.27
CA ALA A 241 -7.33 -3.60 9.41
C ALA A 241 -7.17 -4.41 10.70
N ARG A 242 -5.94 -4.82 11.04
CA ARG A 242 -5.65 -5.51 12.30
C ARG A 242 -6.10 -4.71 13.51
N GLY A 243 -5.63 -3.47 13.65
CA GLY A 243 -6.01 -2.61 14.77
C GLY A 243 -7.52 -2.34 14.82
N ASN A 244 -8.16 -2.14 13.67
CA ASN A 244 -9.61 -1.89 13.59
C ASN A 244 -10.43 -3.11 14.04
N LEU A 245 -10.07 -4.31 13.55
CA LEU A 245 -10.81 -5.53 13.88
C LEU A 245 -10.55 -6.00 15.32
N GLU A 246 -9.33 -5.84 15.84
CA GLU A 246 -9.02 -6.17 17.24
C GLU A 246 -9.86 -5.35 18.23
N ARG A 247 -10.09 -4.06 17.95
CA ARG A 247 -10.95 -3.18 18.78
C ARG A 247 -12.41 -3.64 18.85
N LEU A 248 -12.88 -4.42 17.87
CA LEU A 248 -14.24 -4.96 17.87
C LEU A 248 -14.40 -6.18 18.79
N GLY A 249 -13.32 -6.75 19.32
CA GLY A 249 -13.37 -7.93 20.18
C GLY A 249 -14.01 -9.15 19.51
N PRO A 250 -13.51 -9.60 18.33
CA PRO A 250 -14.15 -10.65 17.54
C PRO A 250 -14.17 -11.98 18.29
N SER A 251 -15.29 -12.70 18.21
CA SER A 251 -15.45 -14.06 18.76
C SER A 251 -15.01 -15.16 17.78
N VAL A 252 -14.59 -14.80 16.57
CA VAL A 252 -14.13 -15.72 15.53
C VAL A 252 -12.66 -15.46 15.19
N PRO A 253 -11.89 -16.50 14.82
CA PRO A 253 -10.51 -16.34 14.37
C PRO A 253 -10.39 -15.41 13.15
N ILE A 254 -9.38 -14.54 13.17
CA ILE A 254 -9.03 -13.63 12.07
C ILE A 254 -7.57 -13.83 11.69
N SER A 255 -7.29 -14.01 10.39
CA SER A 255 -5.93 -14.05 9.85
C SER A 255 -5.68 -12.82 8.97
N PHE A 256 -4.46 -12.30 9.00
CA PHE A 256 -4.05 -11.12 8.23
C PHE A 256 -2.87 -11.49 7.33
N ASN A 257 -3.06 -11.41 6.02
CA ASN A 257 -2.10 -11.86 5.03
C ASN A 257 -1.64 -10.67 4.15
N TRP A 258 -0.38 -10.27 4.30
CA TRP A 258 0.24 -9.31 3.40
C TRP A 258 0.61 -10.03 2.10
N PHE A 259 -0.18 -9.80 1.06
CA PHE A 259 -0.33 -10.75 -0.03
C PHE A 259 -0.77 -10.09 -1.33
N ASP A 260 -0.12 -10.44 -2.43
CA ASP A 260 -0.54 -10.08 -3.77
C ASP A 260 -1.43 -11.20 -4.36
N VAL A 261 -2.75 -10.96 -4.34
CA VAL A 261 -3.77 -11.88 -4.86
C VAL A 261 -3.55 -12.24 -6.34
N THR A 262 -2.85 -11.40 -7.10
CA THR A 262 -2.65 -11.60 -8.54
C THR A 262 -1.45 -12.47 -8.88
N SER A 263 -0.44 -12.53 -8.01
CA SER A 263 0.82 -13.21 -8.28
C SER A 263 1.15 -14.33 -7.29
N GLU A 264 0.62 -14.28 -6.07
CA GLU A 264 0.84 -15.27 -5.03
C GLU A 264 -0.31 -16.30 -4.99
N LYS A 265 0.02 -17.56 -4.68
CA LYS A 265 -0.96 -18.66 -4.66
C LYS A 265 -1.67 -18.74 -3.32
N LEU A 266 -2.94 -18.35 -3.27
CA LEU A 266 -3.80 -18.55 -2.09
C LEU A 266 -3.77 -20.02 -1.66
N THR A 267 -3.78 -20.31 -0.36
CA THR A 267 -3.75 -21.68 0.17
C THR A 267 -5.06 -22.08 0.85
N GLY A 268 -5.78 -21.12 1.44
CA GLY A 268 -7.06 -21.35 2.10
C GLY A 268 -8.17 -21.79 1.14
N ILE A 269 -9.18 -22.45 1.69
CA ILE A 269 -10.37 -22.91 0.98
C ILE A 269 -11.61 -22.40 1.71
N TYR A 270 -12.45 -21.69 0.96
CA TYR A 270 -13.48 -20.80 1.52
C TYR A 270 -14.89 -21.23 1.15
N ASP A 271 -15.82 -20.94 2.07
CA ASP A 271 -17.25 -21.04 1.84
C ASP A 271 -17.77 -19.73 1.22
N THR A 272 -17.22 -18.58 1.65
CA THR A 272 -17.53 -17.26 1.12
C THR A 272 -16.25 -16.48 0.79
N VAL A 273 -16.23 -15.78 -0.34
CA VAL A 273 -15.26 -14.72 -0.62
C VAL A 273 -16.02 -13.41 -0.75
N VAL A 274 -15.57 -12.35 -0.06
CA VAL A 274 -16.05 -10.97 -0.23
C VAL A 274 -14.94 -10.13 -0.84
N MET A 275 -15.26 -9.19 -1.72
CA MET A 275 -14.25 -8.26 -2.25
C MET A 275 -14.83 -6.99 -2.87
N ASN A 276 -14.04 -5.92 -2.80
CA ASN A 276 -14.16 -4.72 -3.62
C ASN A 276 -12.83 -4.53 -4.37
N PRO A 277 -12.64 -5.19 -5.52
CA PRO A 277 -11.33 -5.23 -6.16
C PRO A 277 -10.87 -3.85 -6.63
N PRO A 278 -9.55 -3.57 -6.59
CA PRO A 278 -9.00 -2.35 -7.16
C PRO A 278 -9.30 -2.27 -8.66
N PHE A 279 -9.54 -1.04 -9.15
CA PHE A 279 -9.95 -0.79 -10.53
C PHE A 279 -9.04 0.21 -11.27
N HIS A 280 -7.97 0.68 -10.63
CA HIS A 280 -6.97 1.54 -11.27
C HIS A 280 -5.55 1.18 -10.83
N GLU A 281 -4.67 0.91 -11.80
CA GLU A 281 -3.24 1.12 -11.65
C GLU A 281 -2.85 2.42 -12.38
N GLY A 282 -2.54 3.47 -11.62
CA GLY A 282 -2.18 4.76 -12.21
C GLY A 282 -3.37 5.52 -12.82
N ARG A 283 -3.31 5.84 -14.13
CA ARG A 283 -4.32 6.63 -14.88
C ARG A 283 -5.23 5.78 -15.77
N VAL A 284 -5.01 4.47 -15.87
CA VAL A 284 -5.75 3.58 -16.77
C VAL A 284 -6.59 2.62 -15.93
N THR A 285 -7.86 2.49 -16.30
CA THR A 285 -8.75 1.47 -15.74
C THR A 285 -8.20 0.10 -16.11
N ASP A 286 -7.80 -0.70 -15.11
CA ASP A 286 -7.27 -2.03 -15.35
C ASP A 286 -8.34 -3.08 -15.10
N VAL A 287 -8.98 -3.52 -16.19
CA VAL A 287 -9.98 -4.60 -16.15
C VAL A 287 -9.31 -5.95 -15.80
N SER A 288 -8.05 -6.16 -16.21
CA SER A 288 -7.36 -7.43 -15.99
C SER A 288 -7.10 -7.71 -14.51
N LEU A 289 -6.88 -6.66 -13.72
CA LEU A 289 -6.69 -6.75 -12.28
C LEU A 289 -7.92 -7.35 -11.58
N GLY A 290 -9.12 -6.81 -11.84
CA GLY A 290 -10.34 -7.37 -11.26
C GLY A 290 -10.65 -8.77 -11.79
N GLN A 291 -10.30 -9.08 -13.05
CA GLN A 291 -10.42 -10.43 -13.58
C GLN A 291 -9.52 -11.43 -12.85
N ALA A 292 -8.29 -11.05 -12.50
CA ALA A 292 -7.38 -11.86 -11.71
C ALA A 292 -7.93 -12.13 -10.31
N PHE A 293 -8.52 -11.13 -9.64
CA PHE A 293 -9.19 -11.30 -8.35
C PHE A 293 -10.38 -12.28 -8.44
N ILE A 294 -11.22 -12.16 -9.48
CA ILE A 294 -12.34 -13.09 -9.71
C ILE A 294 -11.82 -14.53 -9.91
N ALA A 295 -10.76 -14.70 -10.69
CA ALA A 295 -10.13 -16.00 -10.91
C ALA A 295 -9.55 -16.59 -9.61
N ALA A 296 -8.86 -15.77 -8.81
CA ALA A 296 -8.32 -16.17 -7.52
C ALA A 296 -9.43 -16.65 -6.57
N ALA A 297 -10.50 -15.87 -6.42
CA ALA A 297 -11.68 -16.23 -5.62
C ALA A 297 -12.31 -17.55 -6.11
N ALA A 298 -12.57 -17.67 -7.42
CA ALA A 298 -13.18 -18.86 -8.01
C ALA A 298 -12.33 -20.13 -7.84
N SER A 299 -11.01 -20.00 -7.70
CA SER A 299 -10.09 -21.13 -7.51
C SER A 299 -10.04 -21.65 -6.07
N ARG A 300 -10.55 -20.87 -5.11
CA ARG A 300 -10.48 -21.19 -3.66
C ARG A 300 -11.83 -21.34 -2.98
N LEU A 301 -12.93 -21.17 -3.70
CA LEU A 301 -14.25 -21.52 -3.21
C LEU A 301 -14.49 -23.03 -3.26
N LYS A 302 -15.10 -23.56 -2.19
CA LYS A 302 -15.64 -24.92 -2.17
C LYS A 302 -16.75 -25.06 -3.22
N THR A 303 -17.11 -26.30 -3.54
CA THR A 303 -18.34 -26.56 -4.31
C THR A 303 -19.54 -25.96 -3.56
N GLY A 304 -20.32 -25.11 -4.22
CA GLY A 304 -21.43 -24.39 -3.62
C GLY A 304 -21.06 -23.14 -2.81
N GLY A 305 -19.77 -22.82 -2.69
CA GLY A 305 -19.28 -21.57 -2.11
C GLY A 305 -19.65 -20.35 -2.96
N ARG A 306 -19.62 -19.17 -2.35
CA ARG A 306 -20.13 -17.92 -2.95
C ARG A 306 -19.08 -16.82 -2.98
N LEU A 307 -19.02 -16.10 -4.08
CA LEU A 307 -18.34 -14.82 -4.21
C LEU A 307 -19.38 -13.71 -4.12
N LEU A 308 -19.21 -12.79 -3.18
CA LEU A 308 -19.94 -11.53 -3.08
C LEU A 308 -19.00 -10.38 -3.45
N MET A 309 -19.29 -9.70 -4.55
CA MET A 309 -18.38 -8.72 -5.14
C MET A 309 -19.10 -7.43 -5.49
N VAL A 310 -18.45 -6.30 -5.23
CA VAL A 310 -18.83 -5.01 -5.80
C VAL A 310 -17.85 -4.61 -6.91
N ALA A 311 -18.36 -4.00 -7.97
CA ALA A 311 -17.54 -3.40 -9.01
C ALA A 311 -18.18 -2.12 -9.56
N ASN A 312 -17.35 -1.22 -10.09
CA ASN A 312 -17.86 -0.07 -10.84
C ASN A 312 -18.69 -0.54 -12.04
N ARG A 313 -19.80 0.16 -12.30
CA ARG A 313 -20.78 -0.17 -13.35
C ARG A 313 -20.16 -0.36 -14.74
N GLN A 314 -19.13 0.44 -15.05
CA GLN A 314 -18.45 0.44 -16.35
C GLN A 314 -17.56 -0.79 -16.57
N LEU A 315 -17.21 -1.53 -15.52
CA LEU A 315 -16.32 -2.68 -15.62
C LEU A 315 -17.11 -3.91 -16.11
N PRO A 316 -16.65 -4.58 -17.20
CA PRO A 316 -17.40 -5.66 -17.85
C PRO A 316 -17.08 -7.05 -17.25
N TYR A 317 -17.22 -7.20 -15.93
CA TYR A 317 -16.84 -8.43 -15.22
C TYR A 317 -17.83 -9.59 -15.38
N GLU A 318 -19.02 -9.37 -15.95
CA GLU A 318 -20.05 -10.37 -16.15
C GLU A 318 -19.55 -11.57 -16.96
N THR A 319 -18.76 -11.34 -18.00
CA THR A 319 -18.20 -12.41 -18.84
C THR A 319 -17.26 -13.29 -18.04
N THR A 320 -16.37 -12.68 -17.25
CA THR A 320 -15.42 -13.40 -16.38
C THR A 320 -16.14 -14.22 -15.31
N LEU A 321 -17.15 -13.62 -14.66
CA LEU A 321 -17.95 -14.28 -13.64
C LEU A 321 -18.70 -15.49 -14.24
N LYS A 322 -19.38 -15.31 -15.38
CA LYS A 322 -20.12 -16.40 -16.05
C LYS A 322 -19.22 -17.53 -16.54
N GLY A 323 -17.95 -17.24 -16.84
CA GLY A 323 -16.97 -18.26 -17.24
C GLY A 323 -16.46 -19.11 -16.07
N LEU A 324 -16.54 -18.63 -14.82
CA LEU A 324 -15.88 -19.24 -13.66
C LEU A 324 -16.85 -19.81 -12.60
N PHE A 325 -18.11 -19.41 -12.67
CA PHE A 325 -19.16 -19.75 -11.70
C PHE A 325 -20.39 -20.35 -12.39
N LYS A 326 -21.09 -21.26 -11.69
CA LYS A 326 -22.29 -21.92 -12.22
C LYS A 326 -23.50 -20.99 -12.30
N ASN A 327 -23.62 -20.09 -11.33
CA ASN A 327 -24.69 -19.11 -11.29
C ASN A 327 -24.10 -17.75 -10.90
N VAL A 328 -24.52 -16.70 -11.59
CA VAL A 328 -24.12 -15.31 -11.36
C VAL A 328 -25.38 -14.46 -11.34
N THR A 329 -25.67 -13.85 -10.20
CA THR A 329 -26.82 -12.99 -9.99
C THR A 329 -26.33 -11.56 -9.77
N LEU A 330 -26.86 -10.61 -10.56
CA LEU A 330 -26.74 -9.19 -10.26
C LEU A 330 -27.79 -8.86 -9.18
N LEU A 331 -27.33 -8.64 -7.96
CA LEU A 331 -28.21 -8.35 -6.81
C LEU A 331 -28.71 -6.92 -6.82
N GLU A 332 -27.86 -5.98 -7.23
CA GLU A 332 -28.15 -4.56 -7.22
C GLU A 332 -27.26 -3.81 -8.22
N GLU A 333 -27.81 -2.78 -8.87
CA GLU A 333 -27.05 -1.79 -9.63
C GLU A 333 -27.49 -0.39 -9.18
N ALA A 334 -26.66 0.29 -8.40
CA ALA A 334 -26.96 1.58 -7.83
C ALA A 334 -25.69 2.40 -7.59
N ASN A 335 -25.82 3.73 -7.55
CA ASN A 335 -24.73 4.66 -7.22
C ASN A 335 -23.44 4.51 -8.06
N GLY A 336 -23.56 3.98 -9.28
CA GLY A 336 -22.43 3.73 -10.17
C GLY A 336 -21.72 2.39 -9.94
N PHE A 337 -22.27 1.50 -9.11
CA PHE A 337 -21.73 0.19 -8.78
C PHE A 337 -22.71 -0.94 -9.14
N LYS A 338 -22.18 -2.16 -9.31
CA LYS A 338 -22.89 -3.42 -9.49
C LYS A 338 -22.49 -4.38 -8.37
N ILE A 339 -23.47 -5.00 -7.72
CA ILE A 339 -23.26 -6.03 -6.69
C ILE A 339 -23.57 -7.39 -7.30
N PHE A 340 -22.58 -8.28 -7.29
CA PHE A 340 -22.69 -9.64 -7.83
C PHE A 340 -22.63 -10.68 -6.72
N ASP A 341 -23.49 -11.67 -6.83
CA ASP A 341 -23.39 -12.95 -6.12
C ASP A 341 -23.13 -14.06 -7.14
N ALA A 342 -21.99 -14.73 -7.00
CA ALA A 342 -21.59 -15.81 -7.90
C ALA A 342 -21.33 -17.11 -7.13
N LYS A 343 -22.00 -18.19 -7.52
CA LYS A 343 -21.96 -19.50 -6.85
C LYS A 343 -21.15 -20.53 -7.64
N LYS A 344 -20.24 -21.22 -6.95
CA LYS A 344 -19.28 -22.18 -7.54
C LYS A 344 -19.89 -23.52 -7.95
#